data_AF-A0A836UH36-F1
#
_entry.id   AF-A0A836UH36-F1
#
_cell.length_a   1.000
_cell.length_b   1.000
_cell.length_c   1.000
_cell.angle_alpha   90.00
_cell.angle_beta   90.00
_cell.angle_gamma   90.00
#
_symmetry.space_group_name_H-M   'P 1'
#
loop_
_entity.id
_entity.type
_entity.pdbx_description
1 polymer ?
#
loop_
_entity_poly.entity_id
_entity_poly.type
_entity_poly.pdbx_seq_one_letter_code
_entity_poly.pdbx_strand_id
1 'polypeptide(L)'
;MSDRKTMRILFIYILALSCTTSLCAQTAMQIAVVADKGPRADYVQALLEAELQQSDSFALVERERIAETIEELSFQQSGVTDQSNAVAIGRHLNVHKIFFAQTHRVGGQYALTVKIVDIETNQIQRTESENLGTSQQDMQTGVRRLARRLIATSILLAPIEMISLPAGRFKMGAEHGLPDEKPVHQVSVNSFEIDRYEVTRIAYQSFLVSQGRKKQAELRDANLPAINVSWTDAVVYCRSRGARLPTEAEWEYAARGPNSRTYPWGEARPNASRARFGGQERKALKIGSLPQGATLEGVHDLAGNVAEWVQDWWHPSYYAESPPADPQGPADGDYRVARGGSWNQPPDELRSSARLYHNPDKGAGHIGFRCAQSAGF
;
A
#
# COMPACT_ATOMS: atom_id res chain seq x y z
N MET A 1 47.22 4.41 -21.60
CA MET A 1 46.24 3.42 -21.11
C MET A 1 45.14 4.17 -20.38
N SER A 2 43.89 3.83 -20.70
CA SER A 2 42.66 4.59 -20.46
C SER A 2 42.40 4.91 -18.99
N ASP A 3 42.36 6.21 -18.68
CA ASP A 3 41.85 6.77 -17.43
C ASP A 3 40.33 6.56 -17.38
N ARG A 4 39.90 5.39 -16.88
CA ARG A 4 38.49 5.08 -16.60
C ARG A 4 38.05 5.92 -15.40
N LYS A 5 37.75 7.21 -15.61
CA LYS A 5 36.93 7.97 -14.66
C LYS A 5 35.51 7.40 -14.71
N THR A 6 35.27 6.36 -13.91
CA THR A 6 33.92 6.03 -13.46
C THR A 6 33.42 7.25 -12.68
N MET A 7 32.61 8.09 -13.32
CA MET A 7 31.95 9.20 -12.65
C MET A 7 31.01 8.60 -11.60
N ARG A 8 31.38 8.77 -10.33
CA ARG A 8 30.64 8.33 -9.14
C ARG A 8 30.18 9.60 -8.45
N ILE A 9 28.89 9.68 -8.18
CA ILE A 9 28.24 10.95 -7.91
C ILE A 9 27.13 10.70 -6.86
N LEU A 10 27.14 11.51 -5.80
CA LEU A 10 26.55 11.33 -4.45
C LEU A 10 25.57 12.45 -4.13
N PHE A 11 24.44 12.16 -3.50
CA PHE A 11 23.41 13.15 -3.35
C PHE A 11 22.44 12.92 -2.08
N ILE A 12 21.92 13.96 -1.30
CA ILE A 12 20.78 14.02 -0.26
C ILE A 12 19.75 15.24 -0.29
N TYR A 13 18.42 15.05 -0.07
CA TYR A 13 17.38 16.06 0.35
C TYR A 13 16.38 15.53 1.43
N ILE A 14 15.41 16.31 1.90
CA ILE A 14 14.32 15.93 2.83
C ILE A 14 12.99 16.31 2.15
N LEU A 15 11.89 15.57 2.34
CA LEU A 15 10.62 15.82 1.66
C LEU A 15 9.45 15.55 2.59
N ALA A 16 8.94 16.55 3.31
CA ALA A 16 7.77 16.38 4.16
C ALA A 16 6.48 16.23 3.34
N LEU A 17 5.62 15.26 3.68
CA LEU A 17 4.23 15.24 3.21
C LEU A 17 3.53 16.51 3.68
N SER A 18 2.98 17.29 2.76
CA SER A 18 2.12 18.41 3.10
C SER A 18 0.82 17.88 3.70
N CYS A 19 0.51 18.27 4.93
CA CYS A 19 -0.73 17.89 5.59
C CYS A 19 -1.48 19.14 6.02
N THR A 20 -2.69 19.30 5.50
CA THR A 20 -3.55 20.47 5.75
C THR A 20 -4.52 20.27 6.91
N THR A 21 -4.31 19.28 7.77
CA THR A 21 -5.12 19.08 8.99
C THR A 21 -4.24 18.89 10.23
N SER A 22 -4.70 19.47 11.36
CA SER A 22 -3.93 19.69 12.59
C SER A 22 -3.62 18.44 13.43
N LEU A 23 -3.74 17.23 12.87
CA LEU A 23 -3.44 15.96 13.55
C LEU A 23 -2.28 15.17 12.91
N CYS A 24 -1.62 15.73 11.90
CA CYS A 24 -0.60 15.03 11.08
C CYS A 24 0.83 15.02 11.65
N ALA A 25 1.05 15.58 12.84
CA ALA A 25 2.39 15.95 13.28
C ALA A 25 3.29 14.80 13.79
N GLN A 26 2.98 13.52 13.56
CA GLN A 26 3.81 12.44 14.12
C GLN A 26 4.44 11.44 13.15
N THR A 27 4.04 11.33 11.88
CA THR A 27 4.74 10.42 10.94
C THR A 27 4.52 10.83 9.48
N ALA A 28 4.88 12.07 9.12
CA ALA A 28 5.05 12.40 7.71
C ALA A 28 6.30 11.68 7.19
N MET A 29 6.15 10.77 6.22
CA MET A 29 7.28 10.15 5.55
C MET A 29 8.08 11.22 4.82
N GLN A 30 9.28 11.49 5.34
CA GLN A 30 10.20 12.44 4.75
C GLN A 30 11.10 11.73 3.73
N ILE A 31 11.14 12.19 2.48
CA ILE A 31 11.90 11.52 1.40
C ILE A 31 13.06 12.39 0.92
N ALA A 32 14.13 11.83 0.42
CA ALA A 32 15.25 12.58 -0.15
C ALA A 32 15.36 12.28 -1.63
N VAL A 33 15.70 13.21 -2.51
CA VAL A 33 16.09 12.93 -3.90
C VAL A 33 17.17 13.90 -4.27
N VAL A 34 18.12 13.55 -5.13
CA VAL A 34 19.32 14.35 -5.08
C VAL A 34 20.20 14.25 -6.31
N ALA A 35 20.91 15.34 -6.66
CA ALA A 35 21.99 15.37 -7.64
C ALA A 35 23.23 16.28 -7.25
N ASP A 36 24.34 16.27 -8.02
CA ASP A 36 25.76 16.67 -7.84
C ASP A 36 26.31 16.90 -9.26
N LYS A 37 27.38 17.69 -9.32
CA LYS A 37 27.64 18.70 -10.32
C LYS A 37 28.24 18.14 -11.60
N GLY A 38 27.67 18.67 -12.67
CA GLY A 38 28.11 18.52 -14.03
C GLY A 38 26.95 19.01 -14.90
N PRO A 39 27.20 19.71 -16.01
CA PRO A 39 26.14 20.41 -16.74
C PRO A 39 24.98 19.49 -17.18
N ARG A 40 25.23 18.17 -17.32
CA ARG A 40 24.20 17.17 -17.60
C ARG A 40 23.53 16.57 -16.36
N ALA A 41 24.24 16.49 -15.24
CA ALA A 41 23.67 16.02 -13.98
C ALA A 41 22.73 17.09 -13.40
N ASP A 42 23.11 18.36 -13.48
CA ASP A 42 22.26 19.51 -13.10
C ASP A 42 20.95 19.53 -13.91
N TYR A 43 21.01 19.17 -15.20
CA TYR A 43 19.84 19.06 -16.05
C TYR A 43 18.90 17.93 -15.64
N VAL A 44 19.46 16.72 -15.44
CA VAL A 44 18.69 15.53 -15.00
C VAL A 44 18.08 15.77 -13.62
N GLN A 45 18.81 16.46 -12.74
CA GLN A 45 18.35 16.88 -11.43
C GLN A 45 17.14 17.78 -11.50
N ALA A 46 17.27 18.94 -12.16
CA ALA A 46 16.21 19.94 -12.24
C ALA A 46 14.95 19.35 -12.86
N LEU A 47 15.11 18.46 -13.83
CA LEU A 47 13.99 17.76 -14.43
C LEU A 47 13.33 16.77 -13.45
N LEU A 48 14.11 15.99 -12.71
CA LEU A 48 13.57 15.06 -11.73
C LEU A 48 12.83 15.82 -10.62
N GLU A 49 13.41 16.91 -10.11
CA GLU A 49 12.78 17.78 -9.11
C GLU A 49 11.46 18.35 -9.62
N ALA A 50 11.43 18.89 -10.84
CA ALA A 50 10.22 19.44 -11.45
C ALA A 50 9.11 18.38 -11.62
N GLU A 51 9.46 17.13 -11.93
CA GLU A 51 8.48 16.04 -12.07
C GLU A 51 7.99 15.53 -10.71
N LEU A 52 8.85 15.51 -9.68
CA LEU A 52 8.48 15.05 -8.34
C LEU A 52 7.63 16.09 -7.60
N GLN A 53 7.96 17.38 -7.72
CA GLN A 53 7.19 18.49 -7.12
C GLN A 53 5.78 18.62 -7.67
N GLN A 54 5.51 18.09 -8.87
CA GLN A 54 4.16 18.02 -9.42
C GLN A 54 3.27 17.02 -8.67
N SER A 55 3.84 16.16 -7.81
CA SER A 55 3.07 15.31 -6.92
C SER A 55 3.01 15.91 -5.52
N ASP A 56 1.84 15.91 -4.91
CA ASP A 56 1.68 16.24 -3.48
C ASP A 56 2.40 15.23 -2.55
N SER A 57 3.06 14.20 -3.13
CA SER A 57 3.83 13.18 -2.43
C SER A 57 5.26 13.63 -2.08
N PHE A 58 5.72 14.78 -2.58
CA PHE A 58 7.08 15.28 -2.37
C PHE A 58 7.09 16.82 -2.20
N ALA A 59 7.75 17.33 -1.15
CA ALA A 59 7.96 18.77 -0.95
C ALA A 59 9.43 19.11 -0.74
N LEU A 60 10.04 19.95 -1.59
CA LEU A 60 11.47 20.27 -1.54
C LEU A 60 11.87 21.00 -0.24
N VAL A 61 12.89 20.52 0.48
CA VAL A 61 13.49 21.23 1.63
C VAL A 61 14.70 22.06 1.20
N GLU A 62 14.82 23.27 1.78
CA GLU A 62 15.79 24.31 1.39
C GLU A 62 17.27 23.88 1.47
N ARG A 63 18.03 24.40 0.50
CA ARG A 63 19.39 23.97 0.11
C ARG A 63 20.52 24.43 1.02
N GLU A 64 20.36 25.55 1.72
CA GLU A 64 21.50 26.27 2.32
C GLU A 64 22.07 25.60 3.57
N ARG A 65 21.25 24.93 4.40
CA ARG A 65 21.72 24.23 5.62
C ARG A 65 22.27 22.82 5.36
N ILE A 66 21.82 22.17 4.29
CA ILE A 66 22.19 20.78 3.95
C ILE A 66 23.55 20.73 3.23
N ALA A 67 23.85 21.74 2.40
CA ALA A 67 25.12 21.81 1.68
C ALA A 67 26.32 21.79 2.63
N GLU A 68 26.30 22.59 3.70
CA GLU A 68 27.36 22.64 4.72
C GLU A 68 27.52 21.28 5.44
N THR A 69 26.41 20.63 5.79
CA THR A 69 26.41 19.31 6.44
C THR A 69 26.98 18.21 5.52
N ILE A 70 26.60 18.22 4.24
CA ILE A 70 27.10 17.26 3.25
C ILE A 70 28.58 17.54 2.94
N GLU A 71 28.98 18.80 2.85
CA GLU A 71 30.37 19.19 2.62
C GLU A 71 31.27 18.78 3.80
N GLU A 72 30.80 18.95 5.04
CA GLU A 72 31.49 18.48 6.26
C GLU A 72 31.61 16.95 6.32
N LEU A 73 30.54 16.22 5.99
CA LEU A 73 30.53 14.74 5.96
C LEU A 73 31.33 14.15 4.79
N SER A 74 31.29 14.79 3.62
CA SER A 74 32.04 14.36 2.42
C SER A 74 33.53 14.67 2.52
N PHE A 75 33.93 15.67 3.31
CA PHE A 75 35.34 15.96 3.62
C PHE A 75 36.00 14.85 4.45
N GLN A 76 35.22 14.11 5.24
CA GLN A 76 35.73 13.03 6.10
C GLN A 76 35.80 11.65 5.42
N GLN A 77 35.11 11.43 4.30
CA GLN A 77 35.04 10.10 3.66
C GLN A 77 35.21 10.18 2.14
N SER A 78 36.24 9.50 1.63
CA SER A 78 36.63 9.51 0.22
C SER A 78 35.54 8.92 -0.71
N GLY A 79 34.80 9.80 -1.40
CA GLY A 79 34.33 9.59 -2.77
C GLY A 79 33.31 8.48 -3.07
N VAL A 80 32.76 7.79 -2.06
CA VAL A 80 31.62 6.88 -2.22
C VAL A 80 30.75 7.03 -0.99
N THR A 81 29.60 7.67 -1.11
CA THR A 81 28.53 7.39 -0.14
C THR A 81 28.04 6.00 -0.37
N ASP A 82 28.56 5.10 0.44
CA ASP A 82 27.93 3.83 0.71
C ASP A 82 26.59 4.07 1.44
N GLN A 83 25.87 2.98 1.64
CA GLN A 83 24.61 2.96 2.36
C GLN A 83 24.73 3.57 3.76
N SER A 84 25.88 3.41 4.42
CA SER A 84 26.16 3.92 5.77
C SER A 84 26.11 5.45 5.83
N ASN A 85 26.65 6.12 4.81
CA ASN A 85 26.60 7.58 4.72
C ASN A 85 25.18 8.09 4.44
N ALA A 86 24.42 7.42 3.57
CA ALA A 86 23.01 7.77 3.34
C ALA A 86 22.21 7.69 4.64
N VAL A 87 22.49 6.70 5.49
CA VAL A 87 21.88 6.58 6.82
C VAL A 87 22.31 7.70 7.76
N ALA A 88 23.60 8.01 7.83
CA ALA A 88 24.11 9.10 8.68
C ALA A 88 23.46 10.44 8.34
N ILE A 89 23.33 10.72 7.04
CA ILE A 89 22.70 11.96 6.59
C ILE A 89 21.20 11.93 6.89
N GLY A 90 20.51 10.82 6.63
CA GLY A 90 19.09 10.72 6.97
C GLY A 90 18.79 10.90 8.47
N ARG A 91 19.68 10.42 9.35
CA ARG A 91 19.58 10.67 10.81
C ARG A 91 19.74 12.14 11.15
N HIS A 92 20.75 12.80 10.59
CA HIS A 92 20.97 14.24 10.80
C HIS A 92 19.77 15.07 10.33
N LEU A 93 19.18 14.65 9.22
CA LEU A 93 18.04 15.29 8.57
C LEU A 93 16.69 14.91 9.20
N ASN A 94 16.68 14.03 10.21
CA ASN A 94 15.49 13.54 10.90
C ASN A 94 14.42 12.96 9.94
N VAL A 95 14.87 12.18 8.95
CA VAL A 95 13.98 11.47 8.02
C VAL A 95 13.96 9.97 8.29
N HIS A 96 12.84 9.34 8.01
CA HIS A 96 12.72 7.87 8.10
C HIS A 96 13.29 7.16 6.86
N LYS A 97 13.22 7.80 5.68
CA LYS A 97 13.69 7.23 4.42
C LYS A 97 14.45 8.27 3.60
N ILE A 98 15.45 7.82 2.85
CA ILE A 98 16.26 8.68 1.98
C ILE A 98 16.31 8.02 0.60
N PHE A 99 15.97 8.74 -0.49
CA PHE A 99 16.25 8.23 -1.82
C PHE A 99 17.59 8.81 -2.29
N PHE A 100 18.55 7.92 -2.45
CA PHE A 100 19.89 8.19 -2.90
C PHE A 100 19.97 7.92 -4.40
N ALA A 101 20.13 8.96 -5.21
CA ALA A 101 20.29 8.80 -6.65
C ALA A 101 21.77 8.75 -7.07
N GLN A 102 22.06 8.25 -8.27
CA GLN A 102 23.38 8.25 -8.87
C GLN A 102 23.24 8.17 -10.40
N THR A 103 23.85 9.12 -11.11
CA THR A 103 24.06 8.98 -12.55
C THR A 103 25.38 8.27 -12.81
N HIS A 104 25.38 7.33 -13.75
CA HIS A 104 26.57 6.61 -14.16
C HIS A 104 26.56 6.41 -15.68
N ARG A 105 27.75 6.21 -16.26
CA ARG A 105 27.90 6.02 -17.71
C ARG A 105 28.27 4.57 -18.01
N VAL A 106 27.42 3.86 -18.74
CA VAL A 106 27.60 2.45 -19.13
C VAL A 106 27.50 2.37 -20.64
N GLY A 107 28.54 1.83 -21.30
CA GLY A 107 28.54 1.66 -22.76
C GLY A 107 28.35 2.96 -23.54
N GLY A 108 28.79 4.10 -23.01
CA GLY A 108 28.62 5.42 -23.62
C GLY A 108 27.29 6.11 -23.33
N GLN A 109 26.29 5.38 -22.83
CA GLN A 109 24.97 5.88 -22.43
C GLN A 109 24.95 6.28 -20.96
N TYR A 110 24.05 7.20 -20.60
CA TYR A 110 23.80 7.58 -19.21
C TYR A 110 22.71 6.71 -18.62
N ALA A 111 22.87 6.32 -17.36
CA ALA A 111 21.85 5.68 -16.57
C ALA A 111 21.73 6.39 -15.23
N LEU A 112 20.51 6.49 -14.71
CA LEU A 112 20.20 7.01 -13.40
C LEU A 112 19.72 5.86 -12.53
N THR A 113 20.32 5.70 -11.35
CA THR A 113 19.91 4.71 -10.34
C THR A 113 19.51 5.45 -9.07
N VAL A 114 18.46 4.99 -8.41
CA VAL A 114 17.91 5.58 -7.20
C VAL A 114 17.67 4.46 -6.20
N LYS A 115 18.35 4.50 -5.07
CA LYS A 115 18.20 3.57 -3.96
C LYS A 115 17.37 4.22 -2.87
N ILE A 116 16.39 3.52 -2.34
CA ILE A 116 15.59 3.97 -1.21
C ILE A 116 16.12 3.25 0.02
N VAL A 117 16.67 4.01 0.96
CA VAL A 117 17.26 3.49 2.19
C VAL A 117 16.38 3.85 3.36
N ASP A 118 16.12 2.86 4.19
CA ASP A 118 15.44 3.02 5.47
C ASP A 118 16.49 3.35 6.54
N ILE A 119 16.29 4.48 7.23
CA ILE A 119 17.29 5.08 8.12
C ILE A 119 17.38 4.33 9.45
N GLU A 120 16.27 3.73 9.89
CA GLU A 120 16.18 3.00 11.14
C GLU A 120 16.84 1.63 11.00
N THR A 121 16.46 0.88 9.97
CA THR A 121 16.95 -0.48 9.73
C THR A 121 18.30 -0.53 9.03
N ASN A 122 18.76 0.60 8.45
CA ASN A 122 19.92 0.65 7.57
C ASN A 122 19.82 -0.42 6.46
N GLN A 123 18.69 -0.50 5.77
CA GLN A 123 18.49 -1.41 4.64
C GLN A 123 18.05 -0.64 3.39
N ILE A 124 18.54 -1.08 2.23
CA ILE A 124 18.01 -0.64 0.94
C ILE A 124 16.66 -1.34 0.73
N GLN A 125 15.57 -0.59 0.87
CA GLN A 125 14.22 -1.09 0.62
C GLN A 125 13.95 -1.30 -0.86
N ARG A 126 14.53 -0.46 -1.73
CA ARG A 126 14.31 -0.56 -3.17
C ARG A 126 15.43 0.09 -3.99
N THR A 127 15.67 -0.42 -5.19
CA THR A 127 16.53 0.21 -6.19
C THR A 127 15.77 0.36 -7.49
N GLU A 128 15.68 1.58 -8.00
CA GLU A 128 15.09 1.93 -9.29
C GLU A 128 16.20 2.37 -10.24
N SER A 129 16.22 1.88 -11.47
CA SER A 129 17.20 2.30 -12.47
C SER A 129 16.52 2.62 -13.79
N GLU A 130 17.07 3.60 -14.50
CA GLU A 130 16.57 4.04 -15.80
C GLU A 130 17.73 4.38 -16.74
N ASN A 131 17.69 3.87 -17.96
CA ASN A 131 18.60 4.29 -19.02
C ASN A 131 18.10 5.62 -19.61
N LEU A 132 18.95 6.64 -19.57
CA LEU A 132 18.66 7.99 -20.03
C LEU A 132 19.16 8.25 -21.46
N GLY A 133 19.81 7.28 -22.10
CA GLY A 133 20.37 7.43 -23.44
C GLY A 133 21.49 8.49 -23.48
N THR A 134 21.57 9.22 -24.59
CA THR A 134 22.60 10.24 -24.80
C THR A 134 22.05 11.60 -25.24
N SER A 135 20.83 11.65 -25.76
CA SER A 135 20.18 12.90 -26.18
C SER A 135 19.39 13.54 -25.03
N GLN A 136 19.14 14.85 -25.12
CA GLN A 136 18.33 15.55 -24.13
C GLN A 136 16.88 15.04 -24.08
N GLN A 137 16.34 14.59 -25.22
CA GLN A 137 14.98 14.04 -25.31
C GLN A 137 14.88 12.64 -24.67
N ASP A 138 15.91 11.80 -24.83
CA ASP A 138 16.01 10.52 -24.13
C ASP A 138 16.05 10.73 -22.62
N MET A 139 16.86 11.70 -22.18
CA MET A 139 16.96 12.08 -20.76
C MET A 139 15.61 12.57 -20.24
N GLN A 140 14.91 13.43 -20.98
CA GLN A 140 13.58 13.90 -20.60
C GLN A 140 12.59 12.76 -20.38
N THR A 141 12.55 11.84 -21.34
CA THR A 141 11.64 10.71 -21.32
C THR A 141 11.99 9.74 -20.19
N GLY A 142 13.27 9.42 -20.03
CA GLY A 142 13.77 8.53 -18.98
C GLY A 142 13.48 9.08 -17.58
N VAL A 143 13.85 10.33 -17.31
CA VAL A 143 13.60 10.96 -16.01
C VAL A 143 12.12 11.00 -15.67
N ARG A 144 11.23 11.33 -16.62
CA ARG A 144 9.78 11.25 -16.42
C ARG A 144 9.28 9.87 -16.04
N ARG A 145 9.79 8.82 -16.71
CA ARG A 145 9.44 7.42 -16.39
C ARG A 145 9.91 7.06 -14.99
N LEU A 146 11.14 7.42 -14.64
CA LEU A 146 11.70 7.16 -13.32
C LEU A 146 10.93 7.92 -12.23
N ALA A 147 10.68 9.22 -12.41
CA ALA A 147 9.93 10.04 -11.46
C ALA A 147 8.57 9.42 -11.13
N ARG A 148 7.83 8.95 -12.14
CA ARG A 148 6.56 8.22 -11.94
C ARG A 148 6.72 6.96 -11.10
N ARG A 149 7.77 6.17 -11.32
CA ARG A 149 8.05 4.98 -10.50
C ARG A 149 8.46 5.34 -9.08
N LEU A 150 9.17 6.45 -8.88
CA LEU A 150 9.54 6.95 -7.55
C LEU A 150 8.33 7.47 -6.78
N ILE A 151 7.43 8.24 -7.40
CA ILE A 151 6.13 8.64 -6.81
C ILE A 151 5.32 7.41 -6.43
N ALA A 152 5.23 6.43 -7.33
CA ALA A 152 4.53 5.20 -7.03
C ALA A 152 5.17 4.46 -5.84
N THR A 153 6.49 4.39 -5.81
CA THR A 153 7.22 3.70 -4.75
C THR A 153 7.08 4.40 -3.41
N SER A 154 7.08 5.74 -3.36
CA SER A 154 6.86 6.48 -2.11
C SER A 154 5.50 6.16 -1.52
N ILE A 155 4.45 6.16 -2.34
CA ILE A 155 3.09 5.81 -1.89
C ILE A 155 3.04 4.39 -1.31
N LEU A 156 3.75 3.43 -1.91
CA LEU A 156 3.80 2.04 -1.44
C LEU A 156 4.63 1.87 -0.16
N LEU A 157 5.58 2.76 0.07
CA LEU A 157 6.46 2.74 1.23
C LEU A 157 5.94 3.60 2.39
N ALA A 158 4.83 4.34 2.19
CA ALA A 158 4.17 5.07 3.24
C ALA A 158 3.70 4.10 4.35
N PRO A 159 3.79 4.48 5.64
CA PRO A 159 3.22 3.67 6.72
C PRO A 159 1.75 3.39 6.45
N ILE A 160 1.36 2.12 6.58
CA ILE A 160 -0.03 1.70 6.45
C ILE A 160 -0.55 1.40 7.84
N GLU A 161 -1.66 2.03 8.17
CA GLU A 161 -2.29 1.84 9.47
C GLU A 161 -3.01 0.49 9.51
N MET A 162 -2.50 -0.41 10.33
CA MET A 162 -3.10 -1.71 10.61
C MET A 162 -3.61 -1.75 12.05
N ILE A 163 -4.71 -2.47 12.26
CA ILE A 163 -5.31 -2.72 13.57
C ILE A 163 -4.84 -4.09 14.03
N SER A 164 -4.13 -4.15 15.15
CA SER A 164 -3.75 -5.40 15.80
C SER A 164 -4.95 -6.00 16.53
N LEU A 165 -5.32 -7.21 16.16
CA LEU A 165 -6.41 -7.97 16.76
C LEU A 165 -5.82 -9.15 17.57
N PRO A 166 -6.23 -9.31 18.84
CA PRO A 166 -5.72 -10.40 19.66
C PRO A 166 -6.26 -11.74 19.17
N ALA A 167 -5.48 -12.80 19.41
CA ALA A 167 -5.96 -14.16 19.25
C ALA A 167 -7.24 -14.36 20.05
N GLY A 168 -8.20 -15.08 19.50
CA GLY A 168 -9.51 -15.19 20.12
C GLY A 168 -10.38 -16.26 19.49
N ARG A 169 -11.54 -16.46 20.09
CA ARG A 169 -12.55 -17.40 19.64
C ARG A 169 -13.84 -16.66 19.35
N PHE A 170 -14.53 -17.07 18.29
CA PHE A 170 -15.83 -16.53 17.94
C PHE A 170 -16.71 -17.60 17.28
N LYS A 171 -18.00 -17.30 17.14
CA LYS A 171 -18.93 -18.11 16.36
C LYS A 171 -18.91 -17.59 14.92
N MET A 172 -18.39 -18.42 14.02
CA MET A 172 -18.32 -18.13 12.58
C MET A 172 -19.60 -18.62 11.89
N GLY A 173 -20.16 -17.79 11.01
CA GLY A 173 -21.43 -18.05 10.32
C GLY A 173 -22.66 -17.53 11.03
N ALA A 174 -23.85 -17.88 10.50
CA ALA A 174 -25.13 -17.43 11.04
C ALA A 174 -26.26 -18.44 10.86
N GLU A 175 -27.00 -18.74 11.94
CA GLU A 175 -28.15 -19.67 11.93
C GLU A 175 -29.28 -19.24 10.98
N HIS A 176 -29.47 -17.93 10.86
CA HIS A 176 -30.49 -17.31 10.00
C HIS A 176 -29.89 -16.69 8.72
N GLY A 177 -28.63 -17.02 8.40
CA GLY A 177 -27.96 -16.61 7.17
C GLY A 177 -28.31 -17.49 5.97
N LEU A 178 -27.61 -17.25 4.86
CA LEU A 178 -27.65 -18.08 3.65
C LEU A 178 -27.14 -19.51 3.93
N PRO A 179 -27.45 -20.49 3.06
CA PRO A 179 -27.03 -21.88 3.28
C PRO A 179 -25.51 -22.07 3.45
N ASP A 180 -24.70 -21.27 2.76
CA ASP A 180 -23.24 -21.32 2.83
C ASP A 180 -22.65 -20.56 4.03
N GLU A 181 -23.49 -19.84 4.80
CA GLU A 181 -23.15 -19.26 6.10
C GLU A 181 -23.35 -20.27 7.26
N LYS A 182 -23.71 -21.52 6.96
CA LYS A 182 -24.08 -22.56 7.94
C LYS A 182 -23.19 -23.81 7.82
N PRO A 183 -23.04 -24.59 8.92
CA PRO A 183 -23.52 -24.31 10.27
C PRO A 183 -22.71 -23.22 10.97
N VAL A 184 -23.29 -22.63 12.02
CA VAL A 184 -22.50 -21.84 12.97
C VAL A 184 -21.54 -22.78 13.69
N HIS A 185 -20.26 -22.43 13.70
CA HIS A 185 -19.22 -23.25 14.33
C HIS A 185 -18.22 -22.39 15.09
N GLN A 186 -17.55 -22.99 16.08
CA GLN A 186 -16.56 -22.30 16.90
C GLN A 186 -15.21 -22.29 16.19
N VAL A 187 -14.67 -21.09 15.95
CA VAL A 187 -13.35 -20.90 15.34
C VAL A 187 -12.45 -20.13 16.30
N SER A 188 -11.18 -20.52 16.39
CA SER A 188 -10.11 -19.72 16.97
C SER A 188 -9.20 -19.17 15.89
N VAL A 189 -8.90 -17.87 15.94
CA VAL A 189 -7.89 -17.22 15.10
C VAL A 189 -6.68 -16.83 15.95
N ASN A 190 -5.50 -16.89 15.34
CA ASN A 190 -4.27 -16.36 15.95
C ASN A 190 -4.33 -14.83 16.04
N SER A 191 -3.38 -14.21 16.74
CA SER A 191 -3.23 -12.75 16.69
C SER A 191 -2.70 -12.34 15.32
N PHE A 192 -3.31 -11.31 14.75
CA PHE A 192 -2.95 -10.78 13.44
C PHE A 192 -3.20 -9.28 13.41
N GLU A 193 -2.69 -8.63 12.39
CA GLU A 193 -3.00 -7.24 12.09
C GLU A 193 -3.72 -7.19 10.76
N ILE A 194 -4.68 -6.28 10.63
CA ILE A 194 -5.46 -6.08 9.41
C ILE A 194 -5.48 -4.59 9.06
N ASP A 195 -5.37 -4.26 7.78
CA ASP A 195 -5.45 -2.86 7.33
C ASP A 195 -6.72 -2.22 7.88
N ARG A 196 -6.60 -1.00 8.44
CA ARG A 196 -7.74 -0.24 8.96
C ARG A 196 -8.80 0.00 7.89
N TYR A 197 -8.36 0.22 6.65
CA TYR A 197 -9.19 0.55 5.50
C TYR A 197 -8.93 -0.40 4.34
N GLU A 198 -9.84 -0.41 3.36
CA GLU A 198 -9.61 -1.05 2.05
C GLU A 198 -8.38 -0.44 1.36
N VAL A 199 -7.68 -1.24 0.55
CA VAL A 199 -6.57 -0.74 -0.27
C VAL A 199 -7.09 0.32 -1.24
N THR A 200 -6.46 1.50 -1.22
CA THR A 200 -6.89 2.62 -2.05
C THR A 200 -6.50 2.45 -3.52
N ARG A 201 -7.26 3.11 -4.39
CA ARG A 201 -6.97 3.21 -5.83
C ARG A 201 -5.58 3.76 -6.07
N ILE A 202 -5.17 4.80 -5.34
CA ILE A 202 -3.83 5.38 -5.49
C ILE A 202 -2.74 4.38 -5.13
N ALA A 203 -2.91 3.60 -4.06
CA ALA A 203 -1.92 2.62 -3.64
C ALA A 203 -1.83 1.46 -4.65
N TYR A 204 -2.95 0.93 -5.11
CA TYR A 204 -2.95 -0.15 -6.11
C TYR A 204 -2.41 0.31 -7.47
N GLN A 205 -2.79 1.49 -7.96
CA GLN A 205 -2.24 2.02 -9.21
C GLN A 205 -0.74 2.29 -9.11
N SER A 206 -0.27 2.75 -7.95
CA SER A 206 1.15 2.92 -7.67
C SER A 206 1.88 1.58 -7.73
N PHE A 207 1.31 0.53 -7.14
CA PHE A 207 1.83 -0.83 -7.28
C PHE A 207 1.98 -1.23 -8.76
N LEU A 208 0.95 -1.05 -9.59
CA LEU A 208 1.00 -1.35 -11.02
C LEU A 208 2.12 -0.60 -11.74
N VAL A 209 2.25 0.72 -11.52
CA VAL A 209 3.31 1.55 -12.11
C VAL A 209 4.69 1.06 -11.67
N SER A 210 4.83 0.67 -10.41
CA SER A 210 6.07 0.16 -9.84
C SER A 210 6.49 -1.19 -10.44
N GLN A 211 5.54 -1.95 -11.01
CA GLN A 211 5.78 -3.19 -11.76
C GLN A 211 5.96 -2.95 -13.27
N GLY A 212 6.05 -1.68 -13.70
CA GLY A 212 6.15 -1.32 -15.12
C GLY A 212 4.85 -1.50 -15.92
N ARG A 213 3.72 -1.77 -15.25
CA ARG A 213 2.40 -1.90 -15.91
C ARG A 213 1.83 -0.51 -16.21
N LYS A 214 1.04 -0.41 -17.29
CA LYS A 214 0.37 0.84 -17.66
C LYS A 214 -0.65 1.23 -16.59
N LYS A 215 -0.66 2.52 -16.26
CA LYS A 215 -1.66 3.13 -15.37
C LYS A 215 -3.06 3.02 -16.00
N GLN A 216 -4.08 2.79 -15.16
CA GLN A 216 -5.47 3.01 -15.54
C GLN A 216 -5.80 4.51 -15.45
N ALA A 217 -5.78 5.23 -16.58
CA ALA A 217 -6.18 6.65 -16.75
C ALA A 217 -5.73 7.63 -15.63
N GLU A 218 -6.29 8.84 -15.57
CA GLU A 218 -5.98 9.82 -14.50
C GLU A 218 -6.36 9.27 -13.12
N LEU A 219 -5.55 9.58 -12.10
CA LEU A 219 -5.77 9.22 -10.69
C LEU A 219 -6.86 10.11 -10.07
N ARG A 220 -8.07 10.09 -10.65
CA ARG A 220 -9.22 10.72 -9.99
C ARG A 220 -9.63 9.85 -8.82
N ASP A 221 -10.01 10.51 -7.74
CA ASP A 221 -10.51 9.88 -6.52
C ASP A 221 -9.52 8.89 -5.88
N ALA A 222 -8.31 9.37 -5.59
CA ALA A 222 -7.20 8.61 -5.00
C ALA A 222 -7.60 7.71 -3.82
N ASN A 223 -8.45 8.22 -2.92
CA ASN A 223 -8.88 7.54 -1.70
C ASN A 223 -10.16 6.70 -1.85
N LEU A 224 -10.63 6.44 -3.08
CA LEU A 224 -11.61 5.37 -3.29
C LEU A 224 -10.91 4.01 -3.14
N PRO A 225 -11.64 2.94 -2.76
CA PRO A 225 -11.09 1.60 -2.81
C PRO A 225 -10.66 1.20 -4.22
N ALA A 226 -9.60 0.41 -4.29
CA ALA A 226 -9.18 -0.27 -5.50
C ALA A 226 -10.24 -1.33 -5.87
N ILE A 227 -10.71 -1.28 -7.11
CA ILE A 227 -11.70 -2.20 -7.68
C ILE A 227 -11.23 -2.67 -9.06
N ASN A 228 -11.90 -3.65 -9.66
CA ASN A 228 -11.42 -4.33 -10.87
C ASN A 228 -10.03 -4.95 -10.65
N VAL A 229 -9.78 -5.45 -9.45
CA VAL A 229 -8.56 -6.16 -9.06
C VAL A 229 -8.87 -7.65 -9.03
N SER A 230 -8.12 -8.46 -9.78
CA SER A 230 -8.25 -9.92 -9.69
C SER A 230 -7.74 -10.41 -8.34
N TRP A 231 -8.18 -11.58 -7.90
CA TRP A 231 -7.69 -12.16 -6.65
C TRP A 231 -6.16 -12.33 -6.66
N THR A 232 -5.62 -12.79 -7.80
CA THR A 232 -4.17 -12.94 -7.99
C THR A 232 -3.43 -11.61 -7.86
N ASP A 233 -3.92 -10.53 -8.47
CA ASP A 233 -3.29 -9.21 -8.34
C ASP A 233 -3.37 -8.68 -6.90
N ALA A 234 -4.46 -8.94 -6.18
CA ALA A 234 -4.62 -8.57 -4.76
C ALA A 234 -3.60 -9.31 -3.87
N VAL A 235 -3.39 -10.62 -4.10
CA VAL A 235 -2.37 -11.41 -3.41
C VAL A 235 -0.97 -10.88 -3.67
N VAL A 236 -0.64 -10.61 -4.95
CA VAL A 236 0.69 -10.09 -5.31
C VAL A 236 0.90 -8.70 -4.68
N TYR A 237 -0.13 -7.84 -4.66
CA TYR A 237 -0.07 -6.55 -3.98
C TYR A 237 0.26 -6.72 -2.50
N CYS A 238 -0.51 -7.52 -1.75
CA CYS A 238 -0.27 -7.68 -0.31
C CYS A 238 1.12 -8.27 -0.04
N ARG A 239 1.55 -9.27 -0.82
CA ARG A 239 2.91 -9.83 -0.71
C ARG A 239 4.00 -8.81 -0.97
N SER A 240 3.80 -7.87 -1.91
CA SER A 240 4.80 -6.85 -2.23
C SER A 240 5.13 -5.91 -1.08
N ARG A 241 4.25 -5.82 -0.07
CA ARG A 241 4.44 -5.04 1.16
C ARG A 241 4.64 -5.93 2.40
N GLY A 242 5.02 -7.20 2.22
CA GLY A 242 5.26 -8.14 3.32
C GLY A 242 4.00 -8.67 4.01
N ALA A 243 2.81 -8.44 3.43
CA ALA A 243 1.53 -8.85 3.97
C ALA A 243 0.90 -9.99 3.14
N ARG A 244 -0.33 -10.36 3.46
CA ARG A 244 -1.18 -11.31 2.71
C ARG A 244 -2.62 -10.82 2.68
N LEU A 245 -3.50 -11.51 1.94
CA LEU A 245 -4.94 -11.35 2.18
C LEU A 245 -5.27 -11.99 3.55
N PRO A 246 -6.27 -11.47 4.29
CA PRO A 246 -6.80 -12.16 5.47
C PRO A 246 -7.44 -13.48 5.05
N THR A 247 -7.50 -14.45 5.95
CA THR A 247 -8.41 -15.59 5.76
C THR A 247 -9.87 -15.12 5.92
N GLU A 248 -10.82 -15.91 5.43
CA GLU A 248 -12.24 -15.66 5.61
C GLU A 248 -12.59 -15.57 7.10
N ALA A 249 -11.96 -16.42 7.93
CA ALA A 249 -12.16 -16.43 9.37
C ALA A 249 -11.55 -15.20 10.08
N GLU A 250 -10.35 -14.77 9.69
CA GLU A 250 -9.76 -13.53 10.21
C GLU A 250 -10.59 -12.31 9.84
N TRP A 251 -11.06 -12.24 8.59
CA TRP A 251 -11.90 -11.14 8.14
C TRP A 251 -13.22 -11.10 8.93
N GLU A 252 -13.88 -12.25 9.12
CA GLU A 252 -15.12 -12.32 9.88
C GLU A 252 -14.89 -12.02 11.36
N TYR A 253 -13.79 -12.49 11.95
CA TYR A 253 -13.42 -12.14 13.32
C TYR A 253 -13.17 -10.63 13.48
N ALA A 254 -12.50 -9.99 12.52
CA ALA A 254 -12.29 -8.54 12.53
C ALA A 254 -13.62 -7.78 12.52
N ALA A 255 -14.57 -8.19 11.70
CA ALA A 255 -15.90 -7.57 11.64
C ALA A 255 -16.71 -7.84 12.91
N ARG A 256 -16.75 -9.07 13.39
CA ARG A 256 -17.68 -9.51 14.43
C ARG A 256 -17.16 -9.35 15.86
N GLY A 257 -15.85 -9.43 16.04
CA GLY A 257 -15.20 -9.57 17.35
C GLY A 257 -15.65 -10.84 18.11
N PRO A 258 -15.17 -11.03 19.35
CA PRO A 258 -15.51 -12.19 20.17
C PRO A 258 -17.02 -12.28 20.49
N ASN A 259 -17.72 -11.14 20.50
CA ASN A 259 -19.16 -11.06 20.77
C ASN A 259 -20.03 -11.45 19.56
N SER A 260 -19.43 -11.82 18.43
CA SER A 260 -20.15 -12.33 17.25
C SER A 260 -21.22 -11.35 16.73
N ARG A 261 -20.89 -10.05 16.61
CA ARG A 261 -21.81 -8.98 16.15
C ARG A 261 -22.39 -9.27 14.76
N THR A 262 -23.64 -8.90 14.50
CA THR A 262 -24.26 -9.08 13.17
C THR A 262 -23.64 -8.19 12.09
N TYR A 263 -23.34 -6.94 12.41
CA TYR A 263 -22.61 -5.98 11.57
C TYR A 263 -21.35 -5.48 12.31
N PRO A 264 -20.38 -4.86 11.62
CA PRO A 264 -19.15 -4.37 12.25
C PRO A 264 -19.38 -3.49 13.49
N TRP A 265 -20.41 -2.64 13.44
CA TRP A 265 -20.81 -1.71 14.51
C TRP A 265 -21.81 -2.29 15.53
N GLY A 266 -22.23 -3.55 15.40
CA GLY A 266 -23.20 -4.20 16.28
C GLY A 266 -24.48 -4.67 15.56
N GLU A 267 -25.63 -4.60 16.24
CA GLU A 267 -26.87 -5.24 15.79
C GLU A 267 -27.79 -4.32 14.97
N ALA A 268 -27.57 -3.00 15.02
CA ALA A 268 -28.41 -2.04 14.32
C ALA A 268 -28.29 -2.25 12.80
N ARG A 269 -29.44 -2.27 12.10
CA ARG A 269 -29.48 -2.40 10.63
C ARG A 269 -28.65 -1.29 9.93
N PRO A 270 -28.06 -1.58 8.75
CA PRO A 270 -27.32 -0.62 7.95
C PRO A 270 -28.17 0.60 7.58
N ASN A 271 -27.54 1.77 7.60
CA ASN A 271 -28.09 3.03 7.12
C ASN A 271 -26.98 3.86 6.46
N ALA A 272 -27.34 4.99 5.86
CA ALA A 272 -26.40 5.83 5.12
C ALA A 272 -25.28 6.47 5.98
N SER A 273 -25.41 6.52 7.31
CA SER A 273 -24.34 7.04 8.19
C SER A 273 -23.29 5.97 8.56
N ARG A 274 -23.60 4.68 8.33
CA ARG A 274 -22.75 3.55 8.71
C ARG A 274 -22.20 2.78 7.51
N ALA A 275 -22.93 2.69 6.42
CA ALA A 275 -22.50 1.89 5.28
C ALA A 275 -22.98 2.47 3.94
N ARG A 276 -22.20 2.19 2.89
CA ARG A 276 -22.58 2.45 1.49
C ARG A 276 -23.11 1.16 0.87
N PHE A 277 -24.41 1.10 0.57
CA PHE A 277 -25.09 -0.08 0.03
C PHE A 277 -26.32 0.29 -0.82
N GLY A 278 -27.04 -0.73 -1.30
CA GLY A 278 -28.39 -0.62 -1.87
C GLY A 278 -28.47 -0.09 -3.31
N GLY A 279 -27.35 0.23 -3.95
CA GLY A 279 -27.27 0.55 -5.38
C GLY A 279 -27.87 1.89 -5.81
N GLN A 280 -28.47 2.68 -4.89
CA GLN A 280 -29.06 3.99 -5.19
C GLN A 280 -28.03 4.95 -5.82
N GLU A 281 -26.85 5.04 -5.23
CA GLU A 281 -25.68 5.62 -5.89
C GLU A 281 -24.81 4.50 -6.47
N ARG A 282 -24.36 4.64 -7.73
CA ARG A 282 -23.59 3.59 -8.45
C ARG A 282 -22.08 3.72 -8.27
N LYS A 283 -21.62 4.02 -7.06
CA LYS A 283 -20.20 4.22 -6.75
C LYS A 283 -19.87 3.94 -5.28
N ALA A 284 -18.63 3.52 -5.05
CA ALA A 284 -18.01 3.50 -3.73
C ALA A 284 -17.83 4.93 -3.18
N LEU A 285 -17.69 5.03 -1.86
CA LEU A 285 -17.24 6.22 -1.15
C LEU A 285 -15.73 6.15 -0.90
N LYS A 286 -15.16 7.29 -0.50
CA LYS A 286 -13.77 7.31 -0.02
C LYS A 286 -13.69 6.45 1.24
N ILE A 287 -12.59 5.71 1.37
CA ILE A 287 -12.32 4.90 2.56
C ILE A 287 -12.44 5.75 3.82
N GLY A 288 -12.99 5.18 4.89
CA GLY A 288 -13.13 5.81 6.20
C GLY A 288 -14.12 6.96 6.29
N SER A 289 -14.87 7.26 5.23
CA SER A 289 -15.82 8.39 5.21
C SER A 289 -17.06 8.19 6.10
N LEU A 290 -17.34 6.95 6.54
CA LEU A 290 -18.45 6.59 7.42
C LEU A 290 -17.93 6.02 8.76
N PRO A 291 -17.38 6.86 9.67
CA PRO A 291 -16.75 6.38 10.89
C PRO A 291 -17.70 5.66 11.86
N GLN A 292 -19.01 5.92 11.79
CA GLN A 292 -20.02 5.21 12.59
C GLN A 292 -20.21 3.74 12.13
N GLY A 293 -19.66 3.38 10.98
CA GLY A 293 -19.64 2.03 10.44
C GLY A 293 -18.42 1.20 10.84
N ALA A 294 -17.48 1.78 11.60
CA ALA A 294 -16.30 1.06 12.05
C ALA A 294 -16.63 0.03 13.14
N THR A 295 -15.74 -0.95 13.29
CA THR A 295 -15.73 -1.83 14.46
C THR A 295 -15.32 -1.06 15.72
N LEU A 296 -15.51 -1.66 16.90
CA LEU A 296 -15.02 -1.07 18.16
C LEU A 296 -13.49 -0.95 18.19
N GLU A 297 -12.82 -1.86 17.48
CA GLU A 297 -11.38 -1.93 17.30
C GLU A 297 -10.87 -0.90 16.28
N GLY A 298 -11.77 -0.24 15.55
CA GLY A 298 -11.46 0.83 14.60
C GLY A 298 -11.15 0.34 13.19
N VAL A 299 -11.62 -0.86 12.79
CA VAL A 299 -11.56 -1.30 11.38
C VAL A 299 -12.77 -0.75 10.64
N HIS A 300 -12.54 -0.03 9.56
CA HIS A 300 -13.58 0.66 8.79
C HIS A 300 -14.01 -0.15 7.56
N ASP A 301 -15.18 0.19 7.03
CA ASP A 301 -15.68 -0.26 5.72
C ASP A 301 -15.81 -1.79 5.57
N LEU A 302 -15.87 -2.55 6.67
CA LEU A 302 -16.12 -4.00 6.61
C LEU A 302 -17.57 -4.37 6.25
N ALA A 303 -18.46 -3.40 6.05
CA ALA A 303 -19.82 -3.65 5.57
C ALA A 303 -20.22 -2.61 4.52
N GLY A 304 -20.42 -3.06 3.28
CA GLY A 304 -20.69 -2.21 2.13
C GLY A 304 -19.41 -1.58 1.59
N ASN A 305 -19.55 -0.45 0.90
CA ASN A 305 -18.51 0.13 0.06
C ASN A 305 -18.08 -0.82 -1.05
N VAL A 306 -17.06 -1.67 -0.87
CA VAL A 306 -16.75 -2.75 -1.80
C VAL A 306 -16.63 -4.07 -1.06
N ALA A 307 -17.03 -5.16 -1.71
CA ALA A 307 -16.78 -6.48 -1.18
C ALA A 307 -15.27 -6.75 -1.25
N GLU A 308 -14.74 -7.55 -0.34
CA GLU A 308 -13.29 -7.70 -0.20
C GLU A 308 -12.83 -9.13 -0.45
N TRP A 309 -11.86 -9.29 -1.36
CA TRP A 309 -11.17 -10.57 -1.51
C TRP A 309 -10.54 -11.03 -0.20
N VAL A 310 -10.71 -12.31 0.13
CA VAL A 310 -9.98 -13.00 1.20
C VAL A 310 -9.17 -14.16 0.59
N GLN A 311 -8.31 -14.79 1.38
CA GLN A 311 -7.41 -15.84 0.92
C GLN A 311 -8.14 -17.08 0.40
N ASP A 312 -9.28 -17.42 1.01
CA ASP A 312 -9.92 -18.73 0.93
C ASP A 312 -10.53 -19.03 -0.45
N TRP A 313 -10.46 -20.29 -0.85
CA TRP A 313 -11.36 -20.83 -1.88
C TRP A 313 -12.78 -20.89 -1.32
N TRP A 314 -13.78 -20.61 -2.16
CA TRP A 314 -15.16 -20.75 -1.77
C TRP A 314 -15.63 -22.19 -2.02
N HIS A 315 -16.27 -22.76 -1.01
CA HIS A 315 -17.03 -24.00 -1.14
C HIS A 315 -18.27 -23.90 -0.23
N PRO A 316 -19.47 -24.30 -0.71
CA PRO A 316 -20.71 -24.08 0.01
C PRO A 316 -20.81 -24.90 1.30
N SER A 317 -20.14 -26.06 1.36
CA SER A 317 -20.17 -26.96 2.52
C SER A 317 -18.98 -26.78 3.46
N TYR A 318 -18.05 -25.86 3.18
CA TYR A 318 -16.79 -25.75 3.95
C TYR A 318 -17.01 -25.53 5.44
N TYR A 319 -18.03 -24.76 5.85
CA TYR A 319 -18.30 -24.50 7.27
C TYR A 319 -18.63 -25.77 8.07
N ALA A 320 -19.13 -26.84 7.42
CA ALA A 320 -19.38 -28.12 8.08
C ALA A 320 -18.10 -28.95 8.31
N GLU A 321 -17.04 -28.65 7.57
CA GLU A 321 -15.75 -29.37 7.57
C GLU A 321 -14.60 -28.50 8.10
N SER A 322 -14.89 -27.24 8.43
CA SER A 322 -13.92 -26.23 8.83
C SER A 322 -13.17 -26.67 10.08
N PRO A 323 -11.82 -26.67 10.06
CA PRO A 323 -11.04 -26.95 11.26
C PRO A 323 -11.25 -25.84 12.30
N PRO A 324 -11.24 -26.17 13.60
CA PRO A 324 -11.57 -25.22 14.65
C PRO A 324 -10.49 -24.16 14.88
N ALA A 325 -9.25 -24.40 14.44
CA ALA A 325 -8.12 -23.52 14.67
C ALA A 325 -7.55 -23.00 13.34
N ASP A 326 -7.54 -21.68 13.20
CA ASP A 326 -6.97 -20.92 12.09
C ASP A 326 -7.31 -21.49 10.70
N PRO A 327 -8.60 -21.66 10.36
CA PRO A 327 -9.02 -22.26 9.10
C PRO A 327 -8.53 -21.43 7.91
N GLN A 328 -8.04 -22.12 6.88
CA GLN A 328 -7.43 -21.54 5.68
C GLN A 328 -8.29 -21.69 4.42
N GLY A 329 -9.52 -22.21 4.58
CA GLY A 329 -10.39 -22.56 3.48
C GLY A 329 -10.12 -23.97 2.93
N PRO A 330 -10.91 -24.42 1.95
CA PRO A 330 -10.62 -25.59 1.14
C PRO A 330 -9.26 -25.46 0.42
N ALA A 331 -8.64 -26.60 0.09
CA ALA A 331 -7.35 -26.62 -0.61
C ALA A 331 -7.44 -26.10 -2.07
N ASP A 332 -8.57 -26.34 -2.74
CA ASP A 332 -8.86 -25.92 -4.10
C ASP A 332 -10.33 -25.47 -4.27
N GLY A 333 -10.65 -24.93 -5.45
CA GLY A 333 -12.01 -24.51 -5.81
C GLY A 333 -12.04 -23.70 -7.11
N ASP A 334 -13.24 -23.45 -7.62
CA ASP A 334 -13.45 -22.68 -8.85
C ASP A 334 -13.60 -21.16 -8.59
N TYR A 335 -13.94 -20.78 -7.36
CA TYR A 335 -14.25 -19.41 -6.96
C TYR A 335 -13.52 -19.04 -5.68
N ARG A 336 -13.13 -17.77 -5.55
CA ARG A 336 -12.58 -17.24 -4.29
C ARG A 336 -13.65 -16.52 -3.50
N VAL A 337 -13.54 -16.55 -2.19
CA VAL A 337 -14.45 -15.85 -1.29
C VAL A 337 -14.22 -14.33 -1.38
N ALA A 338 -15.33 -13.59 -1.35
CA ALA A 338 -15.34 -12.16 -1.06
C ALA A 338 -16.31 -11.87 0.12
N ARG A 339 -16.02 -10.84 0.92
CA ARG A 339 -16.72 -10.55 2.20
C ARG A 339 -17.22 -9.11 2.30
N GLY A 340 -18.14 -8.86 3.23
CA GLY A 340 -18.62 -7.51 3.65
C GLY A 340 -19.65 -6.85 2.73
N GLY A 341 -19.74 -7.32 1.50
CA GLY A 341 -20.64 -6.80 0.50
C GLY A 341 -20.32 -5.39 0.02
N SER A 342 -21.07 -4.89 -0.96
CA SER A 342 -20.69 -3.69 -1.70
C SER A 342 -21.80 -2.64 -1.86
N TRP A 343 -21.44 -1.49 -2.42
CA TRP A 343 -22.32 -0.36 -2.67
C TRP A 343 -23.61 -0.67 -3.44
N ASN A 344 -23.65 -1.79 -4.19
CA ASN A 344 -24.80 -2.27 -4.97
C ASN A 344 -25.60 -3.39 -4.31
N GLN A 345 -25.22 -3.87 -3.12
CA GLN A 345 -25.87 -5.01 -2.48
C GLN A 345 -26.90 -4.60 -1.43
N PRO A 346 -27.91 -5.46 -1.17
CA PRO A 346 -28.93 -5.19 -0.15
C PRO A 346 -28.35 -5.29 1.27
N PRO A 347 -29.02 -4.70 2.28
CA PRO A 347 -28.58 -4.75 3.69
C PRO A 347 -28.29 -6.15 4.23
N ASP A 348 -28.97 -7.17 3.72
CA ASP A 348 -28.80 -8.55 4.17
C ASP A 348 -27.46 -9.15 3.74
N GLU A 349 -26.89 -8.69 2.63
CA GLU A 349 -25.56 -9.10 2.15
C GLU A 349 -24.41 -8.32 2.82
N LEU A 350 -24.75 -7.34 3.67
CA LEU A 350 -23.80 -6.58 4.48
C LEU A 350 -23.54 -7.19 5.86
N ARG A 351 -24.22 -8.28 6.22
CA ARG A 351 -23.96 -8.98 7.49
C ARG A 351 -22.51 -9.45 7.51
N SER A 352 -21.87 -9.37 8.67
CA SER A 352 -20.49 -9.80 8.83
C SER A 352 -20.26 -11.27 8.50
N SER A 353 -21.29 -12.12 8.59
CA SER A 353 -21.26 -13.55 8.20
C SER A 353 -21.54 -13.81 6.71
N ALA A 354 -22.07 -12.83 5.97
CA ALA A 354 -22.47 -13.02 4.59
C ALA A 354 -21.27 -13.35 3.70
N ARG A 355 -21.46 -14.37 2.85
CA ARG A 355 -20.45 -14.91 1.94
C ARG A 355 -20.79 -14.51 0.53
N LEU A 356 -19.79 -13.96 -0.16
CA LEU A 356 -19.82 -13.79 -1.60
C LEU A 356 -18.71 -14.64 -2.20
N TYR A 357 -18.83 -14.92 -3.48
CA TYR A 357 -17.82 -15.63 -4.23
C TYR A 357 -17.75 -15.10 -5.64
N HIS A 358 -16.56 -15.10 -6.20
CA HIS A 358 -16.36 -14.60 -7.56
C HIS A 358 -15.20 -15.33 -8.23
N ASN A 359 -15.23 -15.36 -9.56
CA ASN A 359 -14.16 -15.97 -10.35
C ASN A 359 -12.84 -15.21 -10.07
N PRO A 360 -11.76 -15.92 -9.70
CA PRO A 360 -10.51 -15.29 -9.26
C PRO A 360 -9.75 -14.55 -10.37
N ASP A 361 -9.94 -14.95 -11.64
CA ASP A 361 -9.21 -14.40 -12.78
C ASP A 361 -9.73 -13.01 -13.19
N LYS A 362 -10.93 -12.65 -12.76
CA LYS A 362 -11.60 -11.40 -13.12
C LYS A 362 -11.84 -10.56 -11.88
N GLY A 363 -11.27 -9.34 -11.88
CA GLY A 363 -11.73 -8.32 -10.95
C GLY A 363 -13.15 -7.86 -11.29
N ALA A 364 -13.85 -7.30 -10.31
CA ALA A 364 -15.18 -6.72 -10.49
C ALA A 364 -15.23 -5.27 -9.98
N GLY A 365 -16.12 -4.45 -10.56
CA GLY A 365 -16.26 -3.03 -10.23
C GLY A 365 -16.84 -2.73 -8.84
N HIS A 366 -17.08 -3.76 -8.05
CA HIS A 366 -17.62 -3.70 -6.69
C HIS A 366 -16.85 -4.61 -5.73
N ILE A 367 -15.73 -5.21 -6.18
CA ILE A 367 -14.84 -6.04 -5.36
C ILE A 367 -13.47 -5.37 -5.30
N GLY A 368 -13.04 -5.05 -4.09
CA GLY A 368 -11.70 -4.64 -3.73
C GLY A 368 -11.05 -5.64 -2.77
N PHE A 369 -10.20 -5.14 -1.88
CA PHE A 369 -9.49 -5.98 -0.91
C PHE A 369 -8.81 -5.13 0.17
N ARG A 370 -8.40 -5.79 1.24
CA ARG A 370 -7.48 -5.27 2.25
C ARG A 370 -6.43 -6.31 2.60
N CYS A 371 -5.30 -5.89 3.14
CA CYS A 371 -4.24 -6.82 3.56
C CYS A 371 -4.31 -7.10 5.05
N ALA A 372 -3.73 -8.24 5.44
CA ALA A 372 -3.48 -8.66 6.81
C ALA A 372 -2.05 -9.20 6.93
N GLN A 373 -1.51 -9.21 8.15
CA GLN A 373 -0.24 -9.84 8.46
C GLN A 373 -0.33 -10.55 9.80
N SER A 374 0.40 -11.66 9.94
CA SER A 374 0.53 -12.32 11.23
C SER A 374 1.24 -11.38 12.21
N ALA A 375 0.80 -11.34 13.47
CA ALA A 375 1.50 -10.53 14.47
C ALA A 375 2.94 -11.05 14.65
N GLY A 376 3.92 -10.16 14.60
CA GLY A 376 5.31 -10.49 14.94
C GLY A 376 5.43 -10.76 16.44
N PHE A 377 6.09 -11.85 16.81
CA PHE A 377 6.42 -12.18 18.20
C PHE A 377 7.73 -11.54 18.64
#